data_AF-K2G856-F1
#
_entry.id   AF-K2G856-F1
#
_cell.length_a   1.000
_cell.length_b   1.000
_cell.length_c   1.000
_cell.angle_alpha   90.00
_cell.angle_beta   90.00
_cell.angle_gamma   90.00
#
_symmetry.space_group_name_H-M   'P 1'
#
loop_
_entity.id
_entity.type
_entity.pdbx_description
1 polymer ?
#
loop_
_entity_poly.entity_id
_entity_poly.type
_entity_poly.pdbx_seq_one_letter_code
_entity_poly.pdbx_strand_id
1 'polypeptide(L)'
;MTQQRVIELEKENEILKKKLEGCISWMKREVWEQIHKIAKRKVTKMTENWKEDFLRENQEQIISQRIQWFLGDILLLNAPNNTLEYLVNSEINFYNMQKTQNLDWLTIVSSYTKIIDSFVEHFITNNFRKYAVKKWKTILRVNDPMEKSLHLVVNKKYILSIWRLYWLLKSIKNDEKLYDYWQAFAEYLDKYRELKDVLLSSNFFELFEIVVESDVFWWKRHTWKISFEETKYTRKIITWDFQDKNSILYLLLESQSVLY
;
A
#
# COMPACT_ATOMS: atom_id res chain seq x y z
N MET A 1 -41.73 22.67 12.50
CA MET A 1 -41.59 21.72 11.38
C MET A 1 -42.14 20.39 11.86
N THR A 2 -43.15 19.81 11.20
CA THR A 2 -43.82 18.58 11.67
C THR A 2 -42.93 17.35 11.46
N GLN A 3 -42.99 16.40 12.39
CA GLN A 3 -42.16 15.19 12.40
C GLN A 3 -42.31 14.35 11.11
N GLN A 4 -43.51 14.34 10.51
CA GLN A 4 -43.75 13.75 9.18
C GLN A 4 -42.96 14.43 8.06
N ARG A 5 -42.81 15.76 8.11
CA ARG A 5 -42.08 16.52 7.09
C ARG A 5 -40.59 16.20 7.11
N VAL A 6 -40.03 15.94 8.29
CA VAL A 6 -38.63 15.53 8.46
C VAL A 6 -38.39 14.15 7.83
N ILE A 7 -39.27 13.19 8.10
CA ILE A 7 -39.19 11.83 7.55
C ILE A 7 -39.33 11.82 6.02
N GLU A 8 -40.22 12.66 5.47
CA GLU A 8 -40.36 12.82 4.02
C GLU A 8 -39.09 13.38 3.37
N LEU A 9 -38.51 14.42 3.98
CA LEU A 9 -37.27 15.03 3.50
C LEU A 9 -36.07 14.07 3.59
N GLU A 10 -36.00 13.23 4.62
CA GLU A 10 -34.95 12.21 4.75
C GLU A 10 -35.04 11.16 3.63
N LYS A 11 -36.24 10.65 3.35
CA LYS A 11 -36.46 9.71 2.24
C LYS A 11 -36.14 10.33 0.89
N GLU A 12 -36.57 11.58 0.67
CA GLU A 12 -36.29 12.29 -0.57
C GLU A 12 -34.78 12.51 -0.76
N ASN A 13 -34.06 12.87 0.30
CA ASN A 13 -32.61 13.04 0.28
C ASN A 13 -31.89 11.70 -0.02
N GLU A 14 -32.35 10.58 0.54
CA GLU A 14 -31.79 9.26 0.26
C GLU A 14 -32.00 8.85 -1.21
N ILE A 15 -33.18 9.12 -1.77
CA ILE A 15 -33.49 8.88 -3.20
C ILE A 15 -32.62 9.77 -4.09
N LEU A 16 -32.44 11.03 -3.73
CA LEU A 16 -31.59 11.97 -4.47
C LEU A 16 -30.13 11.56 -4.47
N LYS A 17 -29.60 11.06 -3.34
CA LYS A 17 -28.24 10.50 -3.26
C LYS A 17 -28.05 9.31 -4.20
N LYS A 18 -28.99 8.35 -4.22
CA LYS A 18 -28.94 7.20 -5.14
C LYS A 18 -29.00 7.63 -6.62
N LYS A 19 -29.83 8.61 -6.95
CA LYS A 19 -29.90 9.19 -8.31
C LYS A 19 -28.58 9.90 -8.69
N LEU A 20 -28.02 10.67 -7.77
CA LEU A 20 -26.75 11.36 -7.96
C LEU A 20 -25.60 10.37 -8.20
N GLU A 21 -25.52 9.28 -7.43
CA GLU A 21 -24.55 8.20 -7.65
C GLU A 21 -24.69 7.57 -9.03
N GLY A 22 -25.93 7.30 -9.47
CA GLY A 22 -26.22 6.82 -10.83
C GLY A 22 -25.74 7.78 -11.91
N CYS A 23 -26.00 9.07 -11.76
CA CYS A 23 -25.55 10.11 -12.70
C CYS A 23 -24.02 10.24 -12.72
N ILE A 24 -23.36 10.22 -11.55
CA ILE A 24 -21.89 10.27 -11.46
C ILE A 24 -21.27 9.05 -12.15
N SER A 25 -21.82 7.85 -11.91
CA SER A 25 -21.35 6.62 -12.55
C SER A 25 -21.48 6.70 -14.08
N TRP A 26 -22.63 7.19 -14.57
CA TRP A 26 -22.88 7.38 -16.00
C TRP A 26 -21.95 8.43 -16.62
N MET A 27 -21.76 9.58 -15.97
CA MET A 27 -20.85 10.63 -16.42
C MET A 27 -19.40 10.14 -16.50
N LYS A 28 -18.94 9.39 -15.49
CA LYS A 28 -17.61 8.78 -15.49
C LYS A 28 -17.44 7.84 -16.68
N ARG A 29 -18.45 7.01 -16.98
CA ARG A 29 -18.43 6.11 -18.13
C ARG A 29 -18.36 6.88 -19.44
N GLU A 30 -19.16 7.93 -19.62
CA GLU A 30 -19.14 8.71 -20.87
C GLU A 30 -17.83 9.46 -21.09
N VAL A 31 -17.29 10.09 -20.05
CA VAL A 31 -15.97 10.72 -20.12
C VAL A 31 -14.93 9.68 -20.54
N TRP A 32 -14.99 8.46 -20.00
CA TRP A 32 -14.08 7.38 -20.34
C TRP A 32 -14.20 6.94 -21.82
N GLU A 33 -15.44 6.78 -22.32
CA GLU A 33 -15.68 6.44 -23.72
C GLU A 33 -15.21 7.54 -24.69
N GLN A 34 -15.39 8.81 -24.32
CA GLN A 34 -14.92 9.94 -25.12
C GLN A 34 -13.39 10.03 -25.13
N ILE A 35 -12.74 9.84 -23.97
CA ILE A 35 -11.27 9.75 -23.88
C ILE A 35 -10.77 8.62 -24.79
N HIS A 36 -11.42 7.45 -24.75
CA HIS A 36 -11.04 6.31 -25.58
C HIS A 36 -11.24 6.57 -27.10
N LYS A 37 -12.33 7.24 -27.48
CA LYS A 37 -12.58 7.66 -28.88
C LYS A 37 -11.55 8.68 -29.36
N ILE A 38 -11.21 9.67 -28.54
CA ILE A 38 -10.20 10.69 -28.84
C ILE A 38 -8.82 10.04 -28.98
N ALA A 39 -8.49 9.12 -28.08
CA ALA A 39 -7.23 8.37 -28.11
C ALA A 39 -7.09 7.55 -29.40
N LYS A 40 -8.11 6.77 -29.78
CA LYS A 40 -8.12 6.01 -31.05
C LYS A 40 -7.93 6.89 -32.29
N ARG A 41 -8.51 8.10 -32.29
CA ARG A 41 -8.39 9.07 -33.40
C ARG A 41 -7.01 9.74 -33.47
N LYS A 42 -6.33 9.93 -32.34
CA LYS A 42 -4.96 10.47 -32.30
C LYS A 42 -3.93 9.43 -32.72
N VAL A 43 -4.05 8.19 -32.24
CA VAL A 43 -3.13 7.09 -32.58
C VAL A 43 -3.10 6.79 -34.07
N THR A 44 -4.23 6.89 -34.77
CA THR A 44 -4.30 6.67 -36.23
C THR A 44 -3.53 7.70 -37.06
N LYS A 45 -3.20 8.87 -36.49
CA LYS A 45 -2.51 9.98 -37.19
C LYS A 45 -1.04 10.17 -36.79
N MET A 46 -0.50 9.37 -35.88
CA MET A 46 0.84 9.53 -35.34
C MET A 46 1.87 8.61 -36.01
N THR A 47 3.14 8.96 -35.95
CA THR A 47 4.29 8.09 -36.29
C THR A 47 4.54 7.08 -35.17
N GLU A 48 5.24 5.98 -35.46
CA GLU A 48 5.34 4.80 -34.58
C GLU A 48 5.86 5.13 -33.16
N ASN A 49 6.95 5.89 -33.03
CA ASN A 49 7.47 6.34 -31.73
C ASN A 49 6.48 7.23 -30.96
N TRP A 50 5.78 8.14 -31.65
CA TRP A 50 4.77 8.99 -31.04
C TRP A 50 3.51 8.23 -30.63
N LYS A 51 3.18 7.12 -31.33
CA LYS A 51 2.10 6.23 -30.91
C LYS A 51 2.48 5.49 -29.63
N GLU A 52 3.72 5.02 -29.50
CA GLU A 52 4.19 4.33 -28.30
C GLU A 52 4.20 5.26 -27.09
N ASP A 53 4.75 6.48 -27.23
CA ASP A 53 4.72 7.48 -26.16
C ASP A 53 3.29 7.88 -25.79
N PHE A 54 2.41 8.11 -26.78
CA PHE A 54 1.00 8.40 -26.53
C PHE A 54 0.26 7.25 -25.83
N LEU A 55 0.53 6.01 -26.21
CA LEU A 55 -0.07 4.83 -25.55
C LEU A 55 0.47 4.66 -24.13
N ARG A 56 1.75 4.96 -23.88
CA ARG A 56 2.36 4.93 -22.55
C ARG A 56 1.76 6.00 -21.64
N GLU A 57 1.71 7.26 -22.10
CA GLU A 57 1.11 8.37 -21.34
C GLU A 57 -0.37 8.11 -21.03
N ASN A 58 -1.11 7.54 -21.97
CA ASN A 58 -2.52 7.21 -21.77
C ASN A 58 -2.69 6.05 -20.77
N GLN A 59 -1.82 5.04 -20.82
CA GLN A 59 -1.81 3.96 -19.81
C GLN A 59 -1.48 4.48 -18.42
N GLU A 60 -0.46 5.33 -18.31
CA GLU A 60 -0.06 5.97 -17.05
C GLU A 60 -1.20 6.79 -16.44
N GLN A 61 -1.88 7.60 -17.26
CA GLN A 61 -3.05 8.38 -16.82
C GLN A 61 -4.22 7.48 -16.39
N ILE A 62 -4.54 6.43 -17.16
CA ILE A 62 -5.62 5.48 -16.82
C ILE A 62 -5.32 4.78 -15.49
N ILE A 63 -4.09 4.32 -15.31
CA ILE A 63 -3.65 3.63 -14.08
C ILE A 63 -3.67 4.59 -12.89
N SER A 64 -3.15 5.81 -13.06
CA SER A 64 -3.16 6.85 -12.01
C SER A 64 -4.57 7.18 -11.56
N GLN A 65 -5.49 7.38 -12.51
CA GLN A 65 -6.90 7.63 -12.21
C GLN A 65 -7.56 6.45 -11.49
N ARG A 66 -7.24 5.21 -11.89
CA ARG A 66 -7.74 4.01 -11.19
C ARG A 66 -7.26 3.95 -9.75
N ILE A 67 -5.99 4.21 -9.49
CA ILE A 67 -5.41 4.25 -8.14
C ILE A 67 -6.10 5.35 -7.32
N GLN A 68 -6.25 6.54 -7.90
CA GLN A 68 -6.92 7.66 -7.24
C GLN A 68 -8.39 7.37 -6.91
N TRP A 69 -9.14 6.74 -7.82
CA TRP A 69 -10.52 6.34 -7.55
C TRP A 69 -10.64 5.24 -6.50
N PHE A 70 -9.67 4.32 -6.45
CA PHE A 70 -9.68 3.20 -5.51
C PHE A 70 -9.32 3.62 -4.09
N LEU A 71 -8.25 4.42 -3.94
CA LEU A 71 -7.77 4.91 -2.64
C LEU A 71 -8.54 6.15 -2.16
N GLY A 72 -8.97 7.00 -3.10
CA GLY A 72 -9.48 8.33 -2.78
C GLY A 72 -8.37 9.32 -2.43
N ASP A 73 -8.69 10.61 -2.55
CA ASP A 73 -7.72 11.69 -2.41
C ASP A 73 -7.15 11.78 -0.99
N ILE A 74 -7.97 11.51 0.04
CA ILE A 74 -7.56 11.60 1.45
C ILE A 74 -6.45 10.58 1.78
N LEU A 75 -6.60 9.33 1.33
CA LEU A 75 -5.58 8.31 1.59
C LEU A 75 -4.27 8.62 0.84
N LEU A 76 -4.38 9.15 -0.38
CA LEU A 76 -3.22 9.53 -1.19
C LEU A 76 -2.46 10.73 -0.60
N LEU A 77 -3.15 11.67 0.03
CA LEU A 77 -2.51 12.81 0.72
C LEU A 77 -1.65 12.34 1.91
N ASN A 78 -2.07 11.25 2.58
CA ASN A 78 -1.34 10.68 3.71
C ASN A 78 -0.27 9.68 3.28
N ALA A 79 -0.18 9.31 2.00
CA ALA A 79 0.81 8.38 1.50
C ALA A 79 2.22 9.00 1.48
N PRO A 80 3.29 8.20 1.65
CA PRO A 80 4.66 8.70 1.52
C PRO A 80 4.91 9.37 0.16
N ASN A 81 5.82 10.35 0.13
CA ASN A 81 6.24 10.99 -1.12
C ASN A 81 6.67 9.94 -2.16
N ASN A 82 6.29 10.16 -3.42
CA ASN A 82 6.54 9.26 -4.56
C ASN A 82 5.78 7.91 -4.52
N THR A 83 4.89 7.69 -3.55
CA THR A 83 4.06 6.47 -3.50
C THR A 83 3.25 6.29 -4.78
N LEU A 84 2.57 7.34 -5.23
CA LEU A 84 1.77 7.27 -6.46
C LEU A 84 2.63 6.91 -7.67
N GLU A 85 3.82 7.50 -7.79
CA GLU A 85 4.78 7.19 -8.86
C GLU A 85 5.21 5.72 -8.81
N TYR A 86 5.59 5.19 -7.64
CA TYR A 86 5.97 3.79 -7.50
C TYR A 86 4.82 2.82 -7.80
N LEU A 87 3.60 3.15 -7.36
CA LEU A 87 2.41 2.36 -7.64
C LEU A 87 2.11 2.34 -9.14
N VAL A 88 2.06 3.51 -9.78
CA VAL A 88 1.80 3.65 -11.22
C VAL A 88 2.84 2.88 -12.03
N ASN A 89 4.13 3.03 -11.71
CA ASN A 89 5.21 2.29 -12.37
C ASN A 89 5.09 0.78 -12.16
N SER A 90 4.74 0.33 -10.95
CA SER A 90 4.54 -1.10 -10.67
C SER A 90 3.36 -1.69 -11.44
N GLU A 91 2.28 -0.92 -11.61
CA GLU A 91 1.08 -1.33 -12.36
C GLU A 91 1.31 -1.34 -13.86
N ILE A 92 2.08 -0.38 -14.40
CA ILE A 92 2.51 -0.40 -15.81
C ILE A 92 3.35 -1.65 -16.09
N ASN A 93 4.31 -1.96 -15.22
CA ASN A 93 5.15 -3.15 -15.37
C ASN A 93 4.32 -4.43 -15.31
N PHE A 94 3.38 -4.51 -14.35
CA PHE A 94 2.46 -5.65 -14.26
C PHE A 94 1.58 -5.80 -15.49
N TYR A 95 1.05 -4.70 -16.03
CA TYR A 95 0.26 -4.70 -17.27
C TYR A 95 1.07 -5.18 -18.48
N ASN A 96 2.31 -4.71 -18.63
CA ASN A 96 3.18 -5.13 -19.72
C ASN A 96 3.55 -6.61 -19.62
N MET A 97 3.76 -7.10 -18.40
CA MET A 97 4.00 -8.52 -18.11
C MET A 97 2.81 -9.42 -18.48
N GLN A 98 1.57 -8.96 -18.26
CA GLN A 98 0.38 -9.68 -18.72
C GLN A 98 0.33 -9.84 -20.25
N LYS A 99 0.86 -8.86 -20.99
CA LYS A 99 0.91 -8.91 -22.46
C LYS A 99 2.10 -9.69 -23.01
N THR A 100 3.21 -9.69 -22.28
CA THR A 100 4.46 -10.31 -22.69
C THR A 100 4.94 -11.19 -21.55
N GLN A 101 4.74 -12.50 -21.66
CA GLN A 101 5.16 -13.49 -20.65
C GLN A 101 6.68 -13.54 -20.42
N ASN A 102 7.48 -12.75 -21.15
CA ASN A 102 8.93 -12.66 -21.04
C ASN A 102 9.41 -11.49 -20.17
N LEU A 103 8.50 -10.69 -19.58
CA LEU A 103 8.88 -9.53 -18.78
C LEU A 103 9.34 -9.96 -17.38
N ASP A 104 10.39 -9.30 -16.88
CA ASP A 104 11.10 -9.66 -15.66
C ASP A 104 10.25 -9.46 -14.38
N TRP A 105 9.71 -10.57 -13.86
CA TRP A 105 8.96 -10.67 -12.61
C TRP A 105 9.66 -9.99 -11.43
N LEU A 106 11.01 -10.01 -11.43
CA LEU A 106 11.83 -9.41 -10.39
C LEU A 106 11.64 -7.89 -10.31
N THR A 107 11.47 -7.23 -11.46
CA THR A 107 11.30 -5.78 -11.52
C THR A 107 10.01 -5.37 -10.82
N ILE A 108 8.93 -6.13 -10.98
CA ILE A 108 7.63 -5.86 -10.35
C ILE A 108 7.69 -6.10 -8.85
N VAL A 109 8.20 -7.27 -8.43
CA VAL A 109 8.35 -7.60 -7.00
C VAL A 109 9.30 -6.63 -6.29
N SER A 110 10.36 -6.17 -6.96
CA SER A 110 11.26 -5.14 -6.43
C SER A 110 10.56 -3.80 -6.23
N SER A 111 9.67 -3.40 -7.14
CA SER A 111 8.84 -2.20 -6.96
C SER A 111 7.90 -2.34 -5.77
N TYR A 112 7.23 -3.48 -5.59
CA TYR A 112 6.40 -3.73 -4.41
C TYR A 112 7.21 -3.70 -3.11
N THR A 113 8.42 -4.25 -3.12
CA THR A 113 9.33 -4.19 -1.97
C THR A 113 9.62 -2.73 -1.58
N LYS A 114 9.98 -1.89 -2.56
CA LYS A 114 10.28 -0.47 -2.32
C LYS A 114 9.07 0.29 -1.77
N ILE A 115 7.87 0.01 -2.27
CA ILE A 115 6.64 0.63 -1.78
C ILE A 115 6.42 0.27 -0.30
N ILE A 116 6.50 -1.02 0.05
CA ILE A 116 6.32 -1.45 1.44
C ILE A 116 7.42 -0.86 2.34
N ASP A 117 8.69 -0.92 1.92
CA ASP A 117 9.80 -0.36 2.69
C ASP A 117 9.60 1.14 2.95
N SER A 118 9.10 1.89 1.95
CA SER A 118 8.75 3.29 2.10
C SER A 118 7.64 3.51 3.13
N PHE A 119 6.60 2.69 3.11
CA PHE A 119 5.48 2.76 4.05
C PHE A 119 5.91 2.41 5.47
N VAL A 120 6.69 1.33 5.63
CA VAL A 120 7.24 0.92 6.92
C VAL A 120 8.18 2.00 7.46
N GLU A 121 9.00 2.63 6.62
CA GLU A 121 9.85 3.74 7.06
C GLU A 121 9.01 4.95 7.49
N HIS A 122 8.01 5.34 6.68
CA HIS A 122 7.22 6.55 6.90
C HIS A 122 6.27 6.43 8.10
N PHE A 123 5.44 5.37 8.14
CA PHE A 123 4.38 5.23 9.16
C PHE A 123 4.89 4.65 10.48
N ILE A 124 5.91 3.80 10.44
CA ILE A 124 6.34 3.03 11.63
C ILE A 124 7.73 3.50 12.09
N THR A 125 8.74 3.29 11.25
CA THR A 125 10.14 3.31 11.66
C THR A 125 10.63 4.70 12.02
N ASN A 126 10.22 5.73 11.28
CA ASN A 126 10.60 7.12 11.56
C ASN A 126 10.10 7.59 12.94
N ASN A 127 8.86 7.27 13.29
CA ASN A 127 8.26 7.65 14.57
C ASN A 127 8.83 6.80 15.72
N PHE A 128 9.05 5.51 15.49
CA PHE A 128 9.75 4.64 16.43
C PHE A 128 11.16 5.16 16.74
N ARG A 129 11.94 5.55 15.72
CA ARG A 129 13.30 6.11 15.89
C ARG A 129 13.28 7.34 16.81
N LYS A 130 12.34 8.26 16.58
CA LYS A 130 12.15 9.44 17.44
C LYS A 130 11.75 9.05 18.86
N TYR A 131 10.90 8.04 19.02
CA TYR A 131 10.47 7.52 20.32
C TYR A 131 11.65 6.92 21.10
N ALA A 132 12.41 6.02 20.49
CA ALA A 132 13.55 5.33 21.10
C ALA A 132 14.64 6.31 21.58
N VAL A 133 14.98 7.30 20.74
CA VAL A 133 15.96 8.36 21.10
C VAL A 133 15.47 9.18 22.30
N LYS A 134 14.19 9.58 22.33
CA LYS A 134 13.59 10.31 23.47
C LYS A 134 13.61 9.50 24.77
N LYS A 135 13.59 8.17 24.67
CA LYS A 135 13.66 7.23 25.80
C LYS A 135 15.10 6.81 26.13
N TRP A 136 16.11 7.44 25.53
CA TRP A 136 17.53 7.13 25.72
C TRP A 136 17.90 5.67 25.38
N LYS A 137 17.14 5.04 24.48
CA LYS A 137 17.41 3.69 23.97
C LYS A 137 18.39 3.78 22.81
N THR A 138 19.67 4.03 23.12
CA THR A 138 20.73 4.26 22.12
C THR A 138 21.90 3.29 22.21
N ILE A 139 21.93 2.42 23.22
CA ILE A 139 23.05 1.51 23.49
C ILE A 139 22.58 0.06 23.34
N LEU A 140 23.28 -0.72 22.52
CA LEU A 140 23.06 -2.16 22.42
C LEU A 140 23.67 -2.87 23.63
N ARG A 141 22.84 -3.58 24.40
CA ARG A 141 23.25 -4.31 25.62
C ARG A 141 23.25 -5.83 25.47
N VAL A 142 22.50 -6.34 24.49
CA VAL A 142 22.29 -7.78 24.28
C VAL A 142 22.77 -8.17 22.88
N ASN A 143 23.48 -9.30 22.79
CA ASN A 143 23.97 -9.85 21.53
C ASN A 143 22.89 -10.69 20.82
N ASP A 144 21.72 -10.09 20.57
CA ASP A 144 20.60 -10.71 19.88
C ASP A 144 20.45 -10.15 18.44
N PRO A 145 20.12 -10.97 17.42
CA PRO A 145 19.98 -10.49 16.05
C PRO A 145 18.89 -9.42 15.85
N MET A 146 17.76 -9.54 16.54
CA MET A 146 16.68 -8.54 16.47
C MET A 146 17.07 -7.25 17.17
N GLU A 147 17.68 -7.35 18.36
CA GLU A 147 18.20 -6.18 19.08
C GLU A 147 19.25 -5.42 18.27
N LYS A 148 20.17 -6.13 17.60
CA LYS A 148 21.11 -5.52 16.66
C LYS A 148 20.42 -4.81 15.50
N SER A 149 19.39 -5.44 14.93
CA SER A 149 18.61 -4.87 13.83
C SER A 149 17.94 -3.57 14.26
N LEU A 150 17.25 -3.57 15.41
CA LEU A 150 16.60 -2.38 15.95
C LEU A 150 17.59 -1.29 16.34
N HIS A 151 18.73 -1.65 16.92
CA HIS A 151 19.82 -0.72 17.18
C HIS A 151 20.29 -0.02 15.88
N LEU A 152 20.47 -0.75 14.78
CA LEU A 152 20.83 -0.16 13.48
C LEU A 152 19.70 0.72 12.92
N VAL A 153 18.46 0.31 13.08
CA VAL A 153 17.28 1.12 12.68
C VAL A 153 17.25 2.47 13.42
N VAL A 154 17.49 2.44 14.74
CA VAL A 154 17.45 3.64 15.59
C VAL A 154 18.68 4.53 15.36
N ASN A 155 19.88 3.96 15.42
CA ASN A 155 21.13 4.73 15.46
C ASN A 155 21.78 4.95 14.09
N LYS A 156 21.52 4.08 13.10
CA LYS A 156 22.11 4.16 11.76
C LYS A 156 21.09 4.48 10.66
N LYS A 157 19.82 4.73 11.03
CA LYS A 157 18.72 5.04 10.11
C LYS A 157 18.51 3.95 9.04
N TYR A 158 18.76 2.69 9.39
CA TYR A 158 18.39 1.58 8.51
C TYR A 158 16.87 1.43 8.48
N ILE A 159 16.34 1.00 7.35
CA ILE A 159 14.92 0.65 7.21
C ILE A 159 14.68 -0.66 7.95
N LEU A 160 13.61 -0.73 8.72
CA LEU A 160 13.16 -1.98 9.33
C LEU A 160 12.55 -2.85 8.24
N SER A 161 13.20 -3.96 7.89
CA SER A 161 12.69 -4.84 6.84
C SER A 161 11.37 -5.50 7.24
N ILE A 162 10.54 -5.80 6.23
CA ILE A 162 9.26 -6.52 6.35
C ILE A 162 9.38 -7.77 7.23
N TRP A 163 10.38 -8.61 6.95
CA TRP A 163 10.63 -9.82 7.73
C TRP A 163 10.87 -9.53 9.21
N ARG A 164 11.70 -8.52 9.51
CA ARG A 164 11.99 -8.16 10.90
C ARG A 164 10.76 -7.59 11.59
N LEU A 165 9.99 -6.75 10.89
CA LEU A 165 8.72 -6.20 11.38
C LEU A 165 7.70 -7.30 11.70
N TYR A 166 7.54 -8.30 10.83
CA TYR A 166 6.64 -9.42 11.10
C TYR A 166 7.01 -10.17 12.39
N TRP A 167 8.27 -10.56 12.55
CA TRP A 167 8.72 -11.25 13.77
C TRP A 167 8.62 -10.37 15.01
N LEU A 168 8.90 -9.08 14.89
CA LEU A 168 8.68 -8.10 15.95
C LEU A 168 7.24 -8.12 16.44
N LEU A 169 6.30 -7.97 15.51
CA LEU A 169 4.87 -7.95 15.82
C LEU A 169 4.41 -9.31 16.37
N LYS A 170 4.86 -10.42 15.80
CA LYS A 170 4.49 -11.78 16.22
C LYS A 170 4.86 -12.04 17.67
N SER A 171 6.09 -11.70 18.05
CA SER A 171 6.56 -11.82 19.44
C SER A 171 5.76 -10.93 20.40
N ILE A 172 5.41 -9.70 19.99
CA ILE A 172 4.57 -8.80 20.79
C ILE A 172 3.15 -9.37 20.95
N LYS A 173 2.56 -9.91 19.88
CA LYS A 173 1.22 -10.52 19.90
C LYS A 173 1.16 -11.76 20.81
N ASN A 174 2.27 -12.49 20.94
CA ASN A 174 2.38 -13.70 21.75
C ASN A 174 2.87 -13.45 23.18
N ASP A 175 3.03 -12.18 23.60
CA ASP A 175 3.57 -11.80 24.92
C ASP A 175 4.92 -12.46 25.24
N GLU A 176 5.79 -12.60 24.23
CA GLU A 176 7.12 -13.16 24.40
C GLU A 176 8.03 -12.23 25.23
N LYS A 177 9.09 -12.78 25.81
CA LYS A 177 10.07 -11.99 26.56
C LYS A 177 10.86 -11.08 25.61
N LEU A 178 10.65 -9.77 25.75
CA LEU A 178 11.31 -8.75 24.92
C LEU A 178 12.60 -8.22 25.56
N TYR A 179 13.59 -7.95 24.71
CA TYR A 179 14.82 -7.24 25.08
C TYR A 179 14.64 -5.71 24.99
N ASP A 180 15.69 -4.93 25.21
CA ASP A 180 15.57 -3.49 25.51
C ASP A 180 15.02 -2.66 24.33
N TYR A 181 15.57 -2.84 23.12
CA TYR A 181 15.02 -2.17 21.93
C TYR A 181 13.66 -2.73 21.54
N TRP A 182 13.48 -4.03 21.70
CA TRP A 182 12.25 -4.74 21.38
C TRP A 182 11.08 -4.26 22.25
N GLN A 183 11.32 -4.13 23.55
CA GLN A 183 10.39 -3.55 24.53
C GLN A 183 10.09 -2.10 24.20
N ALA A 184 11.10 -1.31 23.80
CA ALA A 184 10.89 0.07 23.37
C ALA A 184 9.98 0.16 22.13
N PHE A 185 10.04 -0.83 21.23
CA PHE A 185 9.14 -0.92 20.08
C PHE A 185 7.71 -1.27 20.50
N ALA A 186 7.54 -2.19 21.45
CA ALA A 186 6.22 -2.51 22.02
C ALA A 186 5.59 -1.29 22.72
N GLU A 187 6.35 -0.59 23.56
CA GLU A 187 5.89 0.65 24.22
C GLU A 187 5.55 1.76 23.20
N TYR A 188 6.31 1.84 22.10
CA TYR A 188 5.99 2.74 21.00
C TYR A 188 4.61 2.41 20.42
N LEU A 189 4.32 1.14 20.13
CA LEU A 189 3.00 0.73 19.65
C LEU A 189 1.90 1.02 20.67
N ASP A 190 2.13 0.80 21.96
CA ASP A 190 1.16 1.13 23.01
C ASP A 190 0.81 2.62 23.05
N LYS A 191 1.77 3.48 22.71
CA LYS A 191 1.55 4.92 22.58
C LYS A 191 0.69 5.28 21.35
N TYR A 192 0.84 4.55 20.24
CA TYR A 192 0.11 4.78 19.00
C TYR A 192 -0.92 3.67 18.78
N ARG A 193 -1.98 3.67 19.60
CA ARG A 193 -2.97 2.59 19.67
C ARG A 193 -3.61 2.25 18.33
N GLU A 194 -4.01 3.24 17.54
CA GLU A 194 -4.61 3.00 16.22
C GLU A 194 -3.68 2.21 15.29
N LEU A 195 -2.39 2.57 15.26
CA LEU A 195 -1.38 1.83 14.51
C LEU A 195 -1.20 0.42 15.08
N LYS A 196 -1.16 0.28 16.41
CA LYS A 196 -1.07 -1.04 17.07
C LYS A 196 -2.26 -1.92 16.72
N ASP A 197 -3.48 -1.39 16.80
CA ASP A 197 -4.71 -2.12 16.56
C ASP A 197 -4.76 -2.65 15.11
N VAL A 198 -4.32 -1.85 14.14
CA VAL A 198 -4.20 -2.29 12.74
C VAL A 198 -3.11 -3.34 12.59
N LEU A 199 -1.88 -3.06 13.04
CA LEU A 199 -0.74 -3.96 12.88
C LEU A 199 -0.93 -5.30 13.62
N LEU A 200 -1.68 -5.32 14.73
CA LEU A 200 -1.97 -6.51 15.51
C LEU A 200 -3.33 -7.16 15.21
N SER A 201 -4.14 -6.55 14.32
CA SER A 201 -5.41 -7.14 13.88
C SER A 201 -5.18 -8.50 13.22
N SER A 202 -6.11 -9.44 13.41
CA SER A 202 -6.03 -10.77 12.79
C SER A 202 -5.92 -10.67 11.26
N ASN A 203 -6.72 -9.80 10.65
CA ASN A 203 -6.74 -9.60 9.20
C ASN A 203 -5.37 -9.12 8.66
N PHE A 204 -4.79 -8.08 9.26
CA PHE A 204 -3.47 -7.60 8.83
C PHE A 204 -2.41 -8.69 9.02
N PHE A 205 -2.44 -9.38 10.16
CA PHE A 205 -1.47 -10.44 10.46
C PHE A 205 -1.54 -11.61 9.49
N GLU A 206 -2.74 -12.05 9.12
CA GLU A 206 -2.94 -13.13 8.15
C GLU A 206 -2.34 -12.74 6.79
N LEU A 207 -2.64 -11.54 6.30
CA LEU A 207 -2.04 -11.03 5.05
C LEU A 207 -0.51 -10.94 5.15
N PHE A 208 0.00 -10.48 6.30
CA PHE A 208 1.43 -10.28 6.50
C PHE A 208 2.20 -11.60 6.64
N GLU A 209 1.60 -12.60 7.29
CA GLU A 209 2.11 -13.96 7.37
C GLU A 209 2.20 -14.60 5.98
N ILE A 210 1.13 -14.52 5.18
CA ILE A 210 1.13 -15.02 3.80
C ILE A 210 2.29 -14.42 2.99
N VAL A 211 2.53 -13.11 3.12
CA VAL A 211 3.60 -12.41 2.40
C VAL A 211 4.97 -12.92 2.82
N VAL A 212 5.19 -13.08 4.11
CA VAL A 212 6.47 -13.55 4.67
C VAL A 212 6.72 -15.00 4.28
N GLU A 213 5.73 -15.87 4.42
CA GLU A 213 5.81 -17.30 4.09
C GLU A 213 5.89 -17.57 2.58
N SER A 214 5.40 -16.66 1.73
CA SER A 214 5.48 -16.80 0.28
C SER A 214 6.92 -16.89 -0.25
N ASP A 215 7.90 -16.41 0.53
CA ASP A 215 9.31 -16.25 0.17
C ASP A 215 9.57 -15.38 -1.08
N VAL A 216 8.53 -14.75 -1.63
CA VAL A 216 8.62 -13.88 -2.83
C VAL A 216 9.54 -12.71 -2.57
N PHE A 217 9.59 -12.19 -1.34
CA PHE A 217 10.44 -11.07 -0.96
C PHE A 217 11.84 -11.47 -0.43
N TRP A 218 12.12 -12.77 -0.30
CA TRP A 218 13.41 -13.28 0.20
C TRP A 218 14.00 -14.31 -0.76
N TRP A 219 13.80 -15.61 -0.52
CA TRP A 219 14.52 -16.68 -1.23
C TRP A 219 14.24 -16.67 -2.73
N LYS A 220 12.97 -16.57 -3.11
CA LYS A 220 12.54 -16.67 -4.51
C LYS A 220 13.03 -15.48 -5.32
N ARG A 221 13.09 -14.29 -4.71
CA ARG A 221 13.69 -13.09 -5.30
C ARG A 221 15.18 -13.29 -5.56
N HIS A 222 15.92 -13.76 -4.55
CA HIS A 222 17.37 -13.94 -4.66
C HIS A 222 17.76 -15.05 -5.63
N THR A 223 16.91 -16.06 -5.80
CA THR A 223 17.15 -17.20 -6.70
C THR A 223 16.48 -17.08 -8.06
N TRP A 224 15.77 -15.96 -8.32
CA TRP A 224 15.05 -15.73 -9.58
C TRP A 224 13.98 -16.79 -9.90
N LYS A 225 13.32 -17.30 -8.85
CA LYS A 225 12.31 -18.36 -8.93
C LYS A 225 10.92 -17.84 -8.54
N ILE A 226 10.47 -16.79 -9.21
CA ILE A 226 9.13 -16.21 -9.01
C ILE A 226 8.31 -16.41 -10.28
N SER A 227 7.12 -16.97 -10.15
CA SER A 227 6.17 -17.18 -11.24
C SER A 227 5.22 -15.99 -11.44
N PHE A 228 4.52 -15.98 -12.59
CA PHE A 228 3.45 -15.04 -12.87
C PHE A 228 2.36 -15.07 -11.79
N GLU A 229 1.90 -16.27 -11.41
CA GLU A 229 0.80 -16.42 -10.45
C GLU A 229 1.22 -15.94 -9.06
N GLU A 230 2.47 -16.22 -8.64
CA GLU A 230 3.02 -15.68 -7.39
C GLU A 230 3.12 -14.15 -7.43
N THR A 231 3.53 -13.57 -8.57
CA THR A 231 3.57 -12.11 -8.75
C THR A 231 2.18 -11.49 -8.65
N LYS A 232 1.18 -12.11 -9.30
CA LYS A 232 -0.21 -11.67 -9.27
C LYS A 232 -0.82 -11.76 -7.88
N TYR A 233 -0.56 -12.85 -7.16
CA TYR A 233 -1.02 -13.05 -5.80
C TYR A 233 -0.34 -12.06 -4.83
N THR A 234 0.97 -11.87 -4.97
CA THR A 234 1.74 -10.89 -4.19
C THR A 234 1.21 -9.47 -4.42
N ARG A 235 0.96 -9.09 -5.68
CA ARG A 235 0.33 -7.82 -6.01
C ARG A 235 -1.00 -7.66 -5.28
N LYS A 236 -1.88 -8.66 -5.32
CA LYS A 236 -3.20 -8.59 -4.67
C LYS A 236 -3.08 -8.33 -3.16
N ILE A 237 -2.17 -9.01 -2.47
CA ILE A 237 -2.03 -8.91 -1.00
C ILE A 237 -1.30 -7.65 -0.58
N ILE A 238 -0.26 -7.23 -1.33
CA ILE A 238 0.52 -6.05 -0.98
C ILE A 238 -0.20 -4.79 -1.40
N THR A 239 -0.48 -4.64 -2.70
CA THR A 239 -1.15 -3.48 -3.26
C THR A 239 -2.64 -3.74 -3.28
N TRP A 240 -3.19 -4.39 -4.30
CA TRP A 240 -4.62 -4.64 -4.47
C TRP A 240 -4.87 -5.33 -5.82
N ASP A 241 -6.10 -5.76 -6.05
CA ASP A 241 -6.62 -6.11 -7.37
C ASP A 241 -7.63 -5.10 -7.95
N PHE A 242 -7.79 -3.95 -7.29
CA PHE A 242 -8.82 -2.93 -7.54
C PHE A 242 -10.27 -3.42 -7.33
N GLN A 243 -10.47 -4.62 -6.79
CA GLN A 243 -11.78 -5.17 -6.45
C GLN A 243 -11.98 -5.23 -4.95
N ASP A 244 -10.93 -5.63 -4.22
CA ASP A 244 -10.92 -5.77 -2.78
C ASP A 244 -9.92 -4.79 -2.14
N LYS A 245 -10.33 -4.18 -1.02
CA LYS A 245 -9.53 -3.29 -0.18
C LYS A 245 -8.75 -4.07 0.90
N ASN A 246 -8.82 -5.39 0.89
CA ASN A 246 -8.10 -6.24 1.82
C ASN A 246 -6.64 -6.47 1.41
N SER A 247 -5.81 -5.44 1.62
CA SER A 247 -4.37 -5.49 1.32
C SER A 247 -3.54 -4.75 2.35
N ILE A 248 -2.26 -5.11 2.46
CA ILE A 248 -1.33 -4.52 3.43
C ILE A 248 -1.24 -3.00 3.26
N LEU A 249 -1.05 -2.52 2.03
CA LEU A 249 -0.91 -1.07 1.79
C LEU A 249 -2.19 -0.30 2.06
N TYR A 250 -3.35 -0.86 1.70
CA TYR A 250 -4.63 -0.21 1.97
C TYR A 250 -4.88 -0.09 3.47
N LEU A 251 -4.72 -1.18 4.23
CA LEU A 251 -4.89 -1.20 5.68
C LEU A 251 -3.93 -0.23 6.39
N LEU A 252 -2.68 -0.13 5.93
CA LEU A 252 -1.73 0.84 6.46
C LEU A 252 -2.16 2.28 6.18
N LEU A 253 -2.62 2.61 4.97
CA LEU A 253 -3.10 3.96 4.65
C LEU A 253 -4.33 4.34 5.47
N GLU A 254 -5.27 3.41 5.59
CA GLU A 254 -6.49 3.62 6.36
C GLU A 254 -6.19 3.91 7.83
N SER A 255 -5.20 3.23 8.41
CA SER A 255 -4.74 3.48 9.80
C SER A 255 -4.27 4.91 10.05
N GLN A 256 -3.86 5.62 8.99
CA GLN A 256 -3.35 7.00 9.09
C GLN A 256 -4.41 8.05 8.75
N SER A 257 -5.53 7.61 8.17
CA SER A 257 -6.65 8.49 7.79
C SER A 257 -7.42 9.05 9.00
N VAL A 258 -7.26 8.43 10.18
CA VAL A 258 -7.91 8.81 11.44
C VAL A 258 -7.14 9.94 12.17
N LEU A 259 -5.91 10.25 11.74
CA LEU A 259 -5.04 11.25 12.38
C LEU A 259 -5.30 12.70 11.92
N TYR A 260 -6.34 12.96 11.12
CA TYR A 260 -6.79 14.29 10.69
C TYR A 260 -8.28 14.51 10.93
#